data_AF-I0LDG3-F1
#
_entry.id   AF-I0LDG3-F1
#
_cell.length_a   1.000
_cell.length_b   1.000
_cell.length_c   1.000
_cell.angle_alpha   90.00
_cell.angle_beta   90.00
_cell.angle_gamma   90.00
#
_symmetry.space_group_name_H-M   'P 1'
#
loop_
_entity.id
_entity.type
_entity.pdbx_description
1 polymer ?
#
loop_
_entity_poly.entity_id
_entity_poly.type
_entity_poly.pdbx_seq_one_letter_code
_entity_poly.pdbx_strand_id
1 'polypeptide(L)'
;MKVRRSDRVRSLVDMPGTPPTRFVYLGPEGTFAEQALRTVPAAEHGSRTPARSVGEALDGVRAGDADAALVPLENSIGGAVGVTLDEMAEGEPLVITREVILPVDFVLAARAGTALAAVRTVAAHPQASTQCRGWLRDHVPDAVVVDVLSNGAAAAGAGSGEYDAAICAPIGAARHRLALLADKIADHPDAVTRFVLVSRPGPPPPPTGDDLTSLAVYIAHDRVGALLSVLMELAVRGVNLTRIESRPTGEALGRYVFFLDCTGHVADVRLGEALQGLRRVCADVRFLGSYPRHRWVEAAGERPVPAPAGLSDVDYADAAAWLARLRSGELS
;
A
#
# COMPACT_ATOMS: atom_id res chain seq x y z
N MET A 1 15.88 -49.52 21.43
CA MET A 1 14.57 -48.90 21.15
C MET A 1 14.81 -47.51 20.57
N LYS A 2 14.91 -47.42 19.24
CA LYS A 2 15.17 -46.16 18.50
C LYS A 2 13.82 -45.67 17.98
N VAL A 3 13.35 -44.52 18.42
CA VAL A 3 12.22 -43.82 17.77
C VAL A 3 12.73 -42.50 17.21
N ARG A 4 12.36 -42.29 15.95
CA ARG A 4 12.95 -41.40 14.95
C ARG A 4 12.62 -39.93 15.20
N ARG A 5 13.64 -39.07 15.00
CA ARG A 5 13.48 -37.73 14.41
C ARG A 5 13.13 -37.91 12.94
N SER A 6 12.04 -37.32 12.46
CA SER A 6 11.84 -36.83 11.08
C SER A 6 10.43 -36.26 10.92
N ASP A 7 10.29 -35.22 10.11
CA ASP A 7 9.06 -34.80 9.40
C ASP A 7 8.17 -33.73 10.07
N ARG A 8 8.70 -32.50 10.15
CA ARG A 8 7.90 -31.26 10.08
C ARG A 8 8.46 -30.28 9.04
N VAL A 9 8.70 -30.79 7.84
CA VAL A 9 8.75 -29.97 6.62
C VAL A 9 7.77 -30.59 5.64
N ARG A 10 6.47 -30.31 5.82
CA ARG A 10 5.47 -30.54 4.78
C ARG A 10 5.16 -29.20 4.13
N SER A 11 5.86 -28.99 3.02
CA SER A 11 5.38 -28.37 1.78
C SER A 11 3.94 -27.86 1.83
N LEU A 12 3.79 -26.55 1.68
CA LEU A 12 2.54 -25.84 1.39
C LEU A 12 2.15 -25.90 -0.10
N VAL A 13 2.75 -26.81 -0.87
CA VAL A 13 2.46 -27.00 -2.29
C VAL A 13 1.73 -28.34 -2.44
N ASP A 14 0.54 -28.27 -3.05
CA ASP A 14 -0.41 -29.33 -3.39
C ASP A 14 -1.37 -29.86 -2.30
N MET A 15 -2.40 -29.03 -2.01
CA MET A 15 -3.72 -29.53 -1.60
C MET A 15 -4.69 -29.42 -2.80
N PRO A 16 -5.19 -30.53 -3.37
CA PRO A 16 -6.20 -30.47 -4.42
C PRO A 16 -7.53 -29.96 -3.84
N GLY A 17 -8.00 -28.79 -4.28
CA GLY A 17 -9.36 -28.31 -3.97
C GLY A 17 -9.54 -26.81 -3.67
N THR A 18 -8.48 -26.01 -3.54
CA THR A 18 -8.63 -24.54 -3.41
C THR A 18 -8.47 -23.89 -4.79
N PRO A 19 -9.48 -23.18 -5.31
CA PRO A 19 -9.33 -22.45 -6.57
C PRO A 19 -8.20 -21.42 -6.43
N PRO A 20 -7.45 -21.14 -7.51
CA PRO A 20 -6.40 -20.14 -7.48
C PRO A 20 -6.97 -18.80 -7.05
N THR A 21 -6.26 -18.08 -6.18
CA THR A 21 -6.69 -16.78 -5.67
C THR A 21 -6.97 -15.80 -6.82
N ARG A 22 -8.13 -15.15 -6.80
CA ARG A 22 -8.54 -14.18 -7.80
C ARG A 22 -8.11 -12.78 -7.36
N PHE A 23 -7.12 -12.23 -8.05
CA PHE A 23 -6.63 -10.88 -7.83
C PHE A 23 -7.25 -9.90 -8.83
N VAL A 24 -7.60 -8.74 -8.33
CA VAL A 24 -7.92 -7.55 -9.14
C VAL A 24 -6.90 -6.46 -8.83
N TYR A 25 -6.60 -5.59 -9.79
CA TYR A 25 -5.67 -4.47 -9.58
C TYR A 25 -6.07 -3.26 -10.41
N LEU A 26 -5.60 -2.08 -10.03
CA LEU A 26 -5.82 -0.86 -10.82
C LEU A 26 -5.16 -1.00 -12.19
N GLY A 27 -5.99 -1.14 -13.22
CA GLY A 27 -5.58 -1.30 -14.60
C GLY A 27 -5.19 0.01 -15.29
N PRO A 28 -4.97 -0.04 -16.62
CA PRO A 28 -5.00 -1.24 -17.46
C PRO A 28 -3.78 -2.14 -17.21
N GLU A 29 -3.64 -3.20 -18.01
CA GLU A 29 -2.43 -4.04 -18.03
C GLU A 29 -1.19 -3.21 -18.44
N GLY A 30 0.00 -3.64 -18.03
CA GLY A 30 1.26 -2.97 -18.29
C GLY A 30 1.56 -1.79 -17.36
N THR A 31 0.80 -1.64 -16.27
CA THR A 31 0.99 -0.58 -15.26
C THR A 31 1.93 -1.01 -14.12
N PHE A 32 2.37 -0.04 -13.31
CA PHE A 32 3.10 -0.30 -12.06
C PHE A 32 2.28 -1.14 -11.06
N ALA A 33 0.94 -1.02 -11.06
CA ALA A 33 0.10 -1.87 -10.22
C ALA A 33 0.19 -3.35 -10.64
N GLU A 34 0.19 -3.66 -11.95
CA GLU A 34 0.42 -5.03 -12.40
C GLU A 34 1.82 -5.52 -12.02
N GLN A 35 2.84 -4.67 -12.17
CA GLN A 35 4.21 -4.99 -11.80
C GLN A 35 4.34 -5.29 -10.29
N ALA A 36 3.71 -4.49 -9.44
CA ALA A 36 3.66 -4.71 -8.00
C ALA A 36 2.88 -6.00 -7.64
N LEU A 37 1.78 -6.30 -8.34
CA LEU A 37 1.02 -7.53 -8.10
C LEU A 37 1.87 -8.77 -8.41
N ARG A 38 2.69 -8.71 -9.46
CA ARG A 38 3.59 -9.82 -9.85
C ARG A 38 4.67 -10.11 -8.81
N THR A 39 4.97 -9.20 -7.88
CA THR A 39 5.91 -9.47 -6.77
C THR A 39 5.24 -10.19 -5.59
N VAL A 40 3.91 -10.36 -5.60
CA VAL A 40 3.19 -11.11 -4.58
C VAL A 40 3.24 -12.60 -4.94
N PRO A 41 3.86 -13.48 -4.11
CA PRO A 41 4.02 -14.90 -4.44
C PRO A 41 2.71 -15.62 -4.77
N ALA A 42 1.63 -15.31 -4.06
CA ALA A 42 0.32 -15.89 -4.31
C ALA A 42 -0.26 -15.52 -5.70
N ALA A 43 0.18 -14.40 -6.29
CA ALA A 43 -0.24 -13.96 -7.61
C ALA A 43 0.49 -14.66 -8.76
N GLU A 44 1.50 -15.49 -8.48
CA GLU A 44 2.18 -16.32 -9.49
C GLU A 44 1.22 -17.35 -10.08
N HIS A 45 0.41 -17.98 -9.23
CA HIS A 45 -0.57 -19.01 -9.59
C HIS A 45 -2.02 -18.49 -9.58
N GLY A 46 -2.24 -17.25 -9.14
CA GLY A 46 -3.54 -16.59 -9.10
C GLY A 46 -3.98 -16.00 -10.44
N SER A 47 -5.30 -15.85 -10.65
CA SER A 47 -5.81 -15.05 -11.76
C SER A 47 -5.63 -13.57 -11.44
N ARG A 48 -5.40 -12.75 -12.47
CA ARG A 48 -5.13 -11.31 -12.33
C ARG A 48 -5.97 -10.56 -13.34
N THR A 49 -6.89 -9.74 -12.86
CA THR A 49 -7.81 -8.98 -13.71
C THR A 49 -7.58 -7.48 -13.51
N PRO A 50 -7.39 -6.70 -14.58
CA PRO A 50 -7.33 -5.25 -14.47
C PRO A 50 -8.75 -4.68 -14.23
N ALA A 51 -8.88 -3.77 -13.27
CA ALA A 51 -10.05 -2.92 -13.07
C ALA A 51 -9.83 -1.54 -13.71
N ARG A 52 -10.91 -0.82 -14.03
CA ARG A 52 -10.84 0.52 -14.65
C ARG A 52 -10.62 1.62 -13.63
N SER A 53 -10.90 1.37 -12.35
CA SER A 53 -10.70 2.31 -11.26
C SER A 53 -10.38 1.60 -9.95
N VAL A 54 -9.94 2.38 -8.95
CA VAL A 54 -9.74 1.88 -7.58
C VAL A 54 -11.05 1.41 -6.97
N GLY A 55 -12.13 2.18 -7.12
CA GLY A 55 -13.47 1.79 -6.67
C GLY A 55 -13.93 0.46 -7.27
N GLU A 56 -13.79 0.26 -8.58
CA GLU A 56 -14.15 -1.01 -9.23
C GLU A 56 -13.32 -2.19 -8.69
N ALA A 57 -12.02 -2.00 -8.44
CA ALA A 57 -11.18 -3.05 -7.86
C ALA A 57 -11.65 -3.44 -6.46
N LEU A 58 -11.94 -2.45 -5.60
CA LEU A 58 -12.35 -2.68 -4.23
C LEU A 58 -13.79 -3.23 -4.13
N ASP A 59 -14.69 -2.75 -4.99
CA ASP A 59 -16.06 -3.26 -5.09
C ASP A 59 -16.10 -4.71 -5.57
N GLY A 60 -15.23 -5.11 -6.50
CA GLY A 60 -15.08 -6.52 -6.89
C GLY A 60 -14.70 -7.43 -5.73
N VAL A 61 -13.91 -6.92 -4.77
CA VAL A 61 -13.59 -7.65 -3.52
C VAL A 61 -14.80 -7.67 -2.58
N ARG A 62 -15.51 -6.54 -2.41
CA ARG A 62 -16.73 -6.47 -1.59
C ARG A 62 -17.80 -7.45 -2.09
N ALA A 63 -18.00 -7.51 -3.41
CA ALA A 63 -19.01 -8.35 -4.06
C ALA A 63 -18.68 -9.85 -4.08
N GLY A 64 -17.42 -10.23 -3.85
CA GLY A 64 -17.02 -11.64 -3.94
C GLY A 64 -16.51 -12.08 -5.32
N ASP A 65 -16.41 -11.16 -6.28
CA ASP A 65 -15.91 -11.41 -7.63
C ASP A 65 -14.38 -11.59 -7.65
N ALA A 66 -13.69 -10.93 -6.72
CA ALA A 66 -12.29 -11.10 -6.42
C ALA A 66 -12.07 -11.48 -4.93
N ASP A 67 -10.92 -12.10 -4.67
CA ASP A 67 -10.49 -12.45 -3.32
C ASP A 67 -9.61 -11.36 -2.71
N ALA A 68 -8.83 -10.66 -3.54
CA ALA A 68 -8.03 -9.52 -3.12
C ALA A 68 -7.82 -8.48 -4.23
N ALA A 69 -7.68 -7.22 -3.85
CA ALA A 69 -7.39 -6.10 -4.73
C ALA A 69 -6.02 -5.50 -4.41
N LEU A 70 -5.19 -5.27 -5.43
CA LEU A 70 -3.97 -4.47 -5.28
C LEU A 70 -4.21 -3.04 -5.79
N VAL A 71 -4.14 -2.08 -4.87
CA VAL A 71 -4.38 -0.66 -5.16
C VAL A 71 -3.23 0.20 -4.63
N PRO A 72 -2.87 1.31 -5.30
CA PRO A 72 -1.85 2.22 -4.79
C PRO A 72 -2.39 2.97 -3.57
N LEU A 73 -1.56 3.11 -2.53
CA LEU A 73 -1.91 3.84 -1.31
C LEU A 73 -1.20 5.18 -1.23
N GLU A 74 0.07 5.21 -1.64
CA GLU A 74 0.94 6.39 -1.48
C GLU A 74 2.07 6.37 -2.52
N ASN A 75 2.46 7.55 -2.99
CA ASN A 75 3.65 7.76 -3.81
C ASN A 75 4.60 8.72 -3.08
N SER A 76 5.91 8.45 -3.09
CA SER A 76 6.88 9.25 -2.34
C SER A 76 7.04 10.69 -2.84
N ILE A 77 6.60 10.98 -4.07
CA ILE A 77 6.62 12.32 -4.68
C ILE A 77 5.23 12.96 -4.66
N GLY A 78 4.20 12.20 -5.05
CA GLY A 78 2.82 12.67 -5.19
C GLY A 78 1.98 12.61 -3.92
N GLY A 79 2.49 12.02 -2.84
CA GLY A 79 1.77 11.82 -1.58
C GLY A 79 0.71 10.72 -1.65
N ALA A 80 -0.28 10.80 -0.76
CA ALA A 80 -1.33 9.80 -0.63
C ALA A 80 -2.25 9.72 -1.86
N VAL A 81 -2.70 8.51 -2.19
CA VAL A 81 -3.72 8.29 -3.23
C VAL A 81 -5.10 8.46 -2.60
N GLY A 82 -5.63 9.68 -2.71
CA GLY A 82 -6.88 10.08 -2.06
C GLY A 82 -8.06 9.14 -2.32
N VAL A 83 -8.27 8.72 -3.57
CA VAL A 83 -9.37 7.80 -3.92
C VAL A 83 -9.27 6.45 -3.19
N THR A 84 -8.08 5.91 -3.00
CA THR A 84 -7.90 4.66 -2.23
C THR A 84 -8.24 4.88 -0.77
N LEU A 85 -7.85 6.01 -0.20
CA LEU A 85 -8.19 6.34 1.19
C LEU A 85 -9.70 6.50 1.36
N ASP A 86 -10.34 7.28 0.50
CA ASP A 86 -11.77 7.54 0.54
C ASP A 86 -12.57 6.23 0.42
N GLU A 87 -12.21 5.37 -0.53
CA GLU A 87 -12.82 4.04 -0.69
C GLU A 87 -12.62 3.14 0.54
N MET A 88 -11.48 3.19 1.20
CA MET A 88 -11.21 2.41 2.42
C MET A 88 -11.93 2.98 3.65
N ALA A 89 -12.26 4.27 3.64
CA ALA A 89 -13.04 4.93 4.69
C ALA A 89 -14.54 4.68 4.59
N GLU A 90 -15.07 4.30 3.43
CA GLU A 90 -16.51 4.20 3.22
C GLU A 90 -16.96 2.79 2.82
N GLY A 91 -18.29 2.59 2.79
CA GLY A 91 -18.89 1.32 2.37
C GLY A 91 -18.61 0.12 3.28
N GLU A 92 -18.83 -1.07 2.72
CA GLU A 92 -18.57 -2.35 3.39
C GLU A 92 -17.08 -2.47 3.75
N PRO A 93 -16.74 -2.94 4.98
CA PRO A 93 -15.38 -2.92 5.46
C PRO A 93 -14.43 -3.75 4.60
N LEU A 94 -13.21 -3.26 4.47
CA LEU A 94 -12.10 -3.93 3.82
C LEU A 94 -10.86 -3.83 4.72
N VAL A 95 -9.94 -4.78 4.58
CA VAL A 95 -8.70 -4.81 5.37
C VAL A 95 -7.48 -5.00 4.47
N ILE A 96 -6.42 -4.27 4.78
CA ILE A 96 -5.10 -4.45 4.21
C ILE A 96 -4.47 -5.68 4.86
N THR A 97 -3.98 -6.58 4.02
CA THR A 97 -3.34 -7.83 4.44
C THR A 97 -1.84 -7.86 4.13
N ARG A 98 -1.39 -6.95 3.25
CA ARG A 98 0.00 -6.83 2.82
C ARG A 98 0.24 -5.48 2.19
N GLU A 99 1.46 -4.97 2.32
CA GLU A 99 1.96 -3.88 1.48
C GLU A 99 3.04 -4.37 0.50
N VAL A 100 3.16 -3.64 -0.61
CA VAL A 100 4.19 -3.82 -1.62
C VAL A 100 4.74 -2.43 -1.95
N ILE A 101 6.03 -2.22 -1.74
CA ILE A 101 6.70 -1.00 -2.19
C ILE A 101 7.44 -1.32 -3.49
N LEU A 102 7.16 -0.53 -4.53
CA LEU A 102 7.74 -0.69 -5.85
C LEU A 102 8.49 0.59 -6.26
N PRO A 103 9.78 0.49 -6.62
CA PRO A 103 10.50 1.58 -7.28
C PRO A 103 9.82 2.00 -8.59
N VAL A 104 9.74 3.30 -8.82
CA VAL A 104 9.11 3.89 -10.00
C VAL A 104 10.17 4.13 -11.08
N ASP A 105 10.50 3.07 -11.79
CA ASP A 105 11.43 3.14 -12.93
C ASP A 105 10.67 3.47 -14.22
N PHE A 106 10.61 4.75 -14.59
CA PHE A 106 10.09 5.16 -15.89
C PHE A 106 11.06 4.83 -17.02
N VAL A 107 10.51 4.36 -18.15
CA VAL A 107 11.24 4.20 -19.41
C VAL A 107 10.58 5.03 -20.51
N LEU A 108 11.38 5.52 -21.46
CA LEU A 108 10.88 6.01 -22.74
C LEU A 108 10.93 4.84 -23.74
N ALA A 109 9.77 4.44 -24.26
CA ALA A 109 9.67 3.32 -25.18
C ALA A 109 8.94 3.69 -26.47
N ALA A 110 9.37 3.13 -27.60
CA ALA A 110 8.82 3.40 -28.93
C ALA A 110 8.82 2.12 -29.78
N ARG A 111 8.18 2.18 -30.97
CA ARG A 111 8.24 1.05 -31.92
C ARG A 111 9.69 0.78 -32.33
N ALA A 112 10.01 -0.49 -32.59
CA ALA A 112 11.35 -0.89 -33.00
C ALA A 112 11.79 -0.12 -34.27
N GLY A 113 13.00 0.44 -34.24
CA GLY A 113 13.55 1.26 -35.33
C GLY A 113 13.27 2.76 -35.22
N THR A 114 12.44 3.22 -34.29
CA THR A 114 12.27 4.64 -34.01
C THR A 114 13.55 5.20 -33.38
N ALA A 115 14.18 6.18 -34.03
CA ALA A 115 15.31 6.90 -33.45
C ALA A 115 14.80 7.96 -32.46
N LEU A 116 15.55 8.22 -31.38
CA LEU A 116 15.17 9.24 -30.39
C LEU A 116 14.92 10.62 -31.01
N ALA A 117 15.77 11.03 -31.96
CA ALA A 117 15.63 12.30 -32.67
C ALA A 117 14.37 12.41 -33.56
N ALA A 118 13.74 11.27 -33.89
CA ALA A 118 12.51 11.21 -34.68
C ALA A 118 11.24 11.32 -33.83
N VAL A 119 11.35 11.28 -32.50
CA VAL A 119 10.20 11.41 -31.60
C VAL A 119 9.63 12.83 -31.69
N ARG A 120 8.33 12.95 -31.98
CA ARG A 120 7.58 14.21 -32.00
C ARG A 120 6.41 14.22 -31.04
N THR A 121 5.92 13.05 -30.64
CA THR A 121 4.87 12.88 -29.65
C THR A 121 5.28 11.88 -28.58
N VAL A 122 5.06 12.25 -27.31
CA VAL A 122 5.30 11.37 -26.15
C VAL A 122 4.02 11.27 -25.34
N ALA A 123 3.39 10.09 -25.33
CA ALA A 123 2.23 9.85 -24.47
C ALA A 123 2.67 9.51 -23.04
N ALA A 124 2.00 10.10 -22.05
CA ALA A 124 2.26 9.83 -20.64
C ALA A 124 1.05 10.16 -19.77
N HIS A 125 0.94 9.51 -18.61
CA HIS A 125 0.07 10.05 -17.56
C HIS A 125 0.67 11.37 -17.02
N PRO A 126 -0.13 12.40 -16.67
CA PRO A 126 0.39 13.70 -16.22
C PRO A 126 1.39 13.62 -15.05
N GLN A 127 1.15 12.69 -14.11
CA GLN A 127 2.07 12.46 -12.98
C GLN A 127 3.42 11.89 -13.42
N ALA A 128 3.45 11.11 -14.51
CA ALA A 128 4.67 10.53 -15.06
C ALA A 128 5.45 11.55 -15.89
N SER A 129 4.79 12.31 -16.76
CA SER A 129 5.45 13.39 -17.53
C SER A 129 6.01 14.46 -16.61
N THR A 130 5.32 14.81 -15.52
CA THR A 130 5.82 15.75 -14.51
C THR A 130 7.09 15.24 -13.83
N GLN A 131 7.17 13.93 -13.53
CA GLN A 131 8.33 13.31 -12.90
C GLN A 131 9.49 13.03 -13.86
N CYS A 132 9.31 13.19 -15.17
CA CYS A 132 10.36 13.01 -16.18
C CYS A 132 10.65 14.31 -16.94
N ARG A 133 10.21 15.45 -16.40
CA ARG A 133 10.20 16.73 -17.11
C ARG A 133 11.61 17.22 -17.41
N GLY A 134 12.54 17.05 -16.46
CA GLY A 134 13.95 17.37 -16.65
C GLY A 134 14.52 16.59 -17.81
N TRP A 135 14.35 15.26 -17.78
CA TRP A 135 14.85 14.39 -18.85
C TRP A 135 14.26 14.73 -20.22
N LEU A 136 12.94 14.92 -20.32
CA LEU A 136 12.25 15.25 -21.57
C LEU A 136 12.78 16.53 -22.21
N ARG A 137 12.93 17.59 -21.40
CA ARG A 137 13.46 18.88 -21.86
C ARG A 137 14.88 18.75 -22.42
N ASP A 138 15.70 17.89 -21.83
CA ASP A 138 17.12 17.79 -22.16
C ASP A 138 17.37 16.86 -23.37
N HIS A 139 16.50 15.88 -23.64
CA HIS A 139 16.72 14.84 -24.65
C HIS A 139 15.75 14.86 -25.84
N VAL A 140 14.51 15.31 -25.63
CA VAL A 140 13.46 15.40 -26.66
C VAL A 140 12.70 16.73 -26.58
N PRO A 141 13.40 17.89 -26.61
CA PRO A 141 12.82 19.21 -26.37
C PRO A 141 11.70 19.60 -27.35
N ASP A 142 11.75 19.04 -28.57
CA ASP A 142 10.79 19.34 -29.63
C ASP A 142 9.56 18.41 -29.62
N ALA A 143 9.52 17.43 -28.71
CA ALA A 143 8.40 16.51 -28.63
C ALA A 143 7.22 17.11 -27.84
N VAL A 144 6.01 16.95 -28.37
CA VAL A 144 4.78 17.30 -27.67
C VAL A 144 4.41 16.17 -26.72
N VAL A 145 4.27 16.49 -25.43
CA VAL A 145 3.75 15.55 -24.44
C VAL A 145 2.22 15.50 -24.57
N VAL A 146 1.68 14.30 -24.75
CA VAL A 146 0.24 14.04 -24.83
C VAL A 146 -0.21 13.36 -23.54
N ASP A 147 -1.09 14.03 -22.81
CA ASP A 147 -1.64 13.50 -21.57
C ASP A 147 -2.65 12.38 -21.86
N VAL A 148 -2.44 11.22 -21.24
CA VAL A 148 -3.33 10.07 -21.32
C VAL A 148 -3.73 9.58 -19.93
N LEU A 149 -4.79 8.77 -19.87
CA LEU A 149 -5.39 8.31 -18.62
C LEU A 149 -4.51 7.32 -17.83
N SER A 150 -3.53 6.68 -18.47
CA SER A 150 -2.59 5.79 -17.78
C SER A 150 -1.32 5.55 -18.60
N ASN A 151 -0.24 5.18 -17.93
CA ASN A 151 1.02 4.79 -18.58
C ASN A 151 0.90 3.46 -19.37
N GLY A 152 -0.01 2.57 -18.98
CA GLY A 152 -0.33 1.38 -19.77
C GLY A 152 -1.02 1.75 -21.09
N ALA A 153 -1.96 2.69 -21.05
CA ALA A 153 -2.58 3.24 -22.27
C ALA A 153 -1.56 3.98 -23.16
N ALA A 154 -0.60 4.71 -22.57
CA ALA A 154 0.50 5.32 -23.32
C ALA A 154 1.30 4.26 -24.10
N ALA A 155 1.72 3.17 -23.44
CA ALA A 155 2.45 2.09 -24.09
C ALA A 155 1.62 1.42 -25.20
N ALA A 156 0.32 1.22 -24.98
CA ALA A 156 -0.58 0.67 -25.99
C ALA A 156 -0.69 1.59 -27.22
N GLY A 157 -0.86 2.90 -27.01
CA GLY A 157 -0.94 3.89 -28.09
C GLY A 157 0.37 4.04 -28.87
N ALA A 158 1.53 3.97 -28.21
CA ALA A 158 2.81 3.92 -28.91
C ALA A 158 2.96 2.62 -29.73
N GLY A 159 2.47 1.50 -29.21
CA GLY A 159 2.47 0.21 -29.90
C GLY A 159 1.59 0.18 -31.16
N SER A 160 0.43 0.86 -31.12
CA SER A 160 -0.46 1.00 -32.29
C SER A 160 -0.01 2.07 -33.28
N GLY A 161 0.97 2.90 -32.91
CA GLY A 161 1.46 4.01 -33.73
C GLY A 161 0.60 5.27 -33.64
N GLU A 162 -0.27 5.37 -32.64
CA GLU A 162 -1.01 6.60 -32.30
C GLU A 162 -0.05 7.70 -31.80
N TYR A 163 1.02 7.30 -31.11
CA TYR A 163 2.09 8.16 -30.61
C TYR A 163 3.46 7.62 -31.04
N ASP A 164 4.47 8.48 -31.14
CA ASP A 164 5.82 8.06 -31.51
C ASP A 164 6.51 7.29 -30.37
N ALA A 165 6.31 7.76 -29.14
CA ALA A 165 6.86 7.17 -27.92
C ALA A 165 5.91 7.28 -26.73
N ALA A 166 6.20 6.52 -25.67
CA ALA A 166 5.46 6.52 -24.42
C ALA A 166 6.40 6.53 -23.22
N ILE A 167 6.02 7.28 -22.17
CA ILE A 167 6.56 7.09 -20.83
C ILE A 167 5.74 6.01 -20.14
N CYS A 168 6.38 4.91 -19.77
CA CYS A 168 5.67 3.78 -19.15
C CYS A 168 6.54 2.99 -18.18
N ALA A 169 5.93 1.99 -17.53
CA ALA A 169 6.65 0.98 -16.76
C ALA A 169 7.35 -0.01 -17.72
N PRO A 170 8.47 -0.65 -17.32
CA PRO A 170 9.17 -1.62 -18.17
C PRO A 170 8.26 -2.76 -18.65
N ILE A 171 7.32 -3.21 -17.81
CA ILE A 171 6.34 -4.24 -18.17
C ILE A 171 5.41 -3.80 -19.30
N GLY A 172 5.03 -2.52 -19.36
CA GLY A 172 4.20 -1.96 -20.43
C GLY A 172 4.93 -1.95 -21.76
N ALA A 173 6.20 -1.52 -21.76
CA ALA A 173 7.06 -1.57 -22.95
C ALA A 173 7.21 -3.01 -23.48
N ALA A 174 7.51 -3.96 -22.59
CA ALA A 174 7.65 -5.37 -22.96
C ALA A 174 6.34 -5.95 -23.51
N ARG A 175 5.20 -5.66 -22.88
CA ARG A 175 3.87 -6.12 -23.29
C ARG A 175 3.53 -5.71 -24.72
N HIS A 176 3.85 -4.47 -25.08
CA HIS A 176 3.57 -3.92 -26.41
C HIS A 176 4.75 -4.06 -27.40
N ARG A 177 5.78 -4.85 -27.05
CA ARG A 177 6.97 -5.11 -27.87
C ARG A 177 7.67 -3.82 -28.32
N LEU A 178 7.68 -2.81 -27.45
CA LEU A 178 8.36 -1.55 -27.70
C LEU A 178 9.86 -1.70 -27.42
N ALA A 179 10.68 -1.03 -28.21
CA ALA A 179 12.09 -0.83 -27.94
C ALA A 179 12.27 0.28 -26.92
N LEU A 180 13.15 0.07 -25.94
CA LEU A 180 13.53 1.11 -25.00
C LEU A 180 14.45 2.10 -25.71
N LEU A 181 14.05 3.37 -25.74
CA LEU A 181 14.88 4.47 -26.20
C LEU A 181 15.76 5.02 -25.07
N ALA A 182 15.23 4.98 -23.84
CA ALA A 182 15.95 5.33 -22.63
C ALA A 182 15.31 4.63 -21.42
N ASP A 183 16.13 4.31 -20.42
CA ASP A 183 15.72 3.78 -19.13
C ASP A 183 15.99 4.79 -18.00
N LYS A 184 15.30 4.61 -16.87
CA LYS A 184 15.48 5.41 -15.64
C LYS A 184 15.43 6.92 -15.89
N ILE A 185 14.40 7.36 -16.61
CA ILE A 185 14.22 8.77 -17.02
C ILE A 185 13.55 9.64 -15.96
N ALA A 186 13.30 9.09 -14.77
CA ALA A 186 12.70 9.82 -13.66
C ALA A 186 13.69 10.86 -13.10
N ASP A 187 13.20 12.07 -12.83
CA ASP A 187 13.98 13.14 -12.22
C ASP A 187 14.41 12.78 -10.78
N HIS A 188 13.65 11.90 -10.10
CA HIS A 188 13.94 11.38 -8.77
C HIS A 188 14.12 9.84 -8.82
N PRO A 189 15.36 9.33 -8.77
CA PRO A 189 15.64 7.89 -8.93
C PRO A 189 15.16 7.04 -7.75
N ASP A 190 15.01 7.65 -6.57
CA ASP A 190 14.51 6.99 -5.36
C ASP A 190 12.98 7.08 -5.22
N ALA A 191 12.27 7.46 -6.30
CA ALA A 191 10.81 7.53 -6.29
C ALA A 191 10.20 6.13 -6.15
N VAL A 192 9.27 5.97 -5.21
CA VAL A 192 8.65 4.70 -4.88
C VAL A 192 7.14 4.87 -4.76
N THR A 193 6.41 3.81 -5.08
CA THR A 193 4.96 3.74 -4.85
C THR A 193 4.68 2.59 -3.91
N ARG A 194 3.94 2.89 -2.84
CA ARG A 194 3.42 1.91 -1.89
C ARG A 194 2.03 1.49 -2.35
N PHE A 195 1.89 0.21 -2.62
CA PHE A 195 0.65 -0.49 -2.91
C PHE A 195 0.21 -1.32 -1.71
N VAL A 196 -1.09 -1.56 -1.60
CA VAL A 196 -1.66 -2.43 -0.57
C VAL A 196 -2.53 -3.50 -1.20
N LEU A 197 -2.45 -4.71 -0.65
CA LEU A 197 -3.32 -5.82 -0.96
C LEU A 197 -4.48 -5.82 0.03
N VAL A 198 -5.68 -5.66 -0.49
CA VAL A 198 -6.91 -5.46 0.27
C VAL A 198 -7.83 -6.67 0.09
N SER A 199 -8.42 -7.17 1.18
CA SER A 199 -9.39 -8.26 1.16
C SER A 199 -10.62 -7.91 1.99
N ARG A 200 -11.65 -8.76 1.93
CA ARG A 200 -12.75 -8.74 2.90
C ARG A 200 -12.22 -8.98 4.33
N PRO A 201 -12.94 -8.53 5.37
CA PRO A 201 -12.50 -8.69 6.76
C PRO A 201 -12.33 -10.15 7.14
N GLY A 202 -11.25 -10.42 7.86
CA GLY A 202 -10.93 -11.71 8.45
C GLY A 202 -9.86 -11.51 9.53
N PRO A 203 -9.44 -12.59 10.22
CA PRO A 203 -8.31 -12.51 11.14
C PRO A 203 -7.08 -11.95 10.41
N PRO A 204 -6.36 -10.96 10.98
CA PRO A 204 -5.12 -10.49 10.39
C PRO A 204 -4.09 -11.63 10.36
N PRO A 205 -3.07 -11.55 9.48
CA PRO A 205 -1.94 -12.47 9.53
C PRO A 205 -1.30 -12.50 10.92
N PRO A 206 -0.59 -13.57 11.31
CA PRO A 206 0.14 -13.60 12.57
C PRO A 206 1.17 -12.47 12.66
N PRO A 207 1.41 -11.90 13.86
CA PRO A 207 2.40 -10.85 14.04
C PRO A 207 3.79 -11.35 13.64
N THR A 208 4.56 -10.47 12.99
CA THR A 208 5.94 -10.72 12.58
C THR A 208 6.95 -10.02 13.49
N GLY A 209 6.48 -9.09 14.33
CA GLY A 209 7.32 -8.24 15.17
C GLY A 209 7.82 -6.97 14.46
N ASP A 210 7.52 -6.83 13.18
CA ASP A 210 7.71 -5.62 12.37
C ASP A 210 6.50 -5.44 11.46
N ASP A 211 5.39 -5.08 12.10
CA ASP A 211 4.09 -4.96 11.48
C ASP A 211 3.67 -3.48 11.43
N LEU A 212 2.80 -3.16 10.50
CA LEU A 212 2.04 -1.92 10.47
C LEU A 212 0.57 -2.22 10.75
N THR A 213 -0.09 -1.28 11.42
CA THR A 213 -1.54 -1.26 11.58
C THR A 213 -2.08 0.04 11.02
N SER A 214 -3.02 -0.07 10.07
CA SER A 214 -3.68 1.08 9.44
C SER A 214 -5.07 1.31 10.03
N LEU A 215 -5.43 2.58 10.24
CA LEU A 215 -6.70 3.00 10.83
C LEU A 215 -7.28 4.17 10.04
N ALA A 216 -8.60 4.27 9.97
CA ALA A 216 -9.31 5.51 9.66
C ALA A 216 -10.06 5.98 10.92
N VAL A 217 -9.70 7.16 11.41
CA VAL A 217 -10.19 7.70 12.68
C VAL A 217 -11.06 8.93 12.42
N TYR A 218 -12.31 8.86 12.86
CA TYR A 218 -13.30 9.92 12.71
C TYR A 218 -13.38 10.74 13.99
N ILE A 219 -13.10 12.04 13.89
CA ILE A 219 -13.14 12.92 15.06
C ILE A 219 -14.60 13.25 15.39
N ALA A 220 -15.00 12.97 16.64
CA ALA A 220 -16.37 13.18 17.07
C ALA A 220 -16.80 14.65 16.99
N HIS A 221 -15.97 15.57 17.46
CA HIS A 221 -16.30 16.98 17.57
C HIS A 221 -15.10 17.80 17.09
N ASP A 222 -15.32 18.67 16.12
CA ASP A 222 -14.29 19.63 15.70
C ASP A 222 -14.10 20.67 16.81
N ARG A 223 -13.06 20.48 17.62
CA ARG A 223 -12.69 21.33 18.74
C ARG A 223 -11.17 21.43 18.84
N VAL A 224 -10.69 22.51 19.46
CA VAL A 224 -9.25 22.69 19.74
C VAL A 224 -8.72 21.46 20.48
N GLY A 225 -7.65 20.87 19.96
CA GLY A 225 -7.01 19.69 20.55
C GLY A 225 -7.68 18.35 20.25
N ALA A 226 -8.67 18.28 19.35
CA ALA A 226 -9.32 17.01 19.01
C ALA A 226 -8.34 15.99 18.41
N LEU A 227 -7.53 16.40 17.42
CA LEU A 227 -6.49 15.54 16.85
C LEU A 227 -5.40 15.22 17.89
N LEU A 228 -5.02 16.18 18.73
CA LEU A 228 -4.07 15.92 19.81
C LEU A 228 -4.58 14.81 20.75
N SER A 229 -5.88 14.78 21.05
CA SER A 229 -6.48 13.72 21.87
C SER A 229 -6.31 12.33 21.23
N VAL A 230 -6.50 12.24 19.91
CA VAL A 230 -6.26 11.00 19.13
C VAL A 230 -4.79 10.60 19.20
N LEU A 231 -3.87 11.53 18.94
CA LEU A 231 -2.43 11.27 18.94
C LEU A 231 -1.90 10.91 20.33
N MET A 232 -2.46 11.48 21.39
CA MET A 232 -2.12 11.14 22.76
C MET A 232 -2.44 9.68 23.09
N GLU A 233 -3.54 9.11 22.58
CA GLU A 233 -3.85 7.69 22.82
C GLU A 233 -2.77 6.74 22.27
N LEU A 234 -2.09 7.12 21.19
CA LEU A 234 -0.95 6.38 20.65
C LEU A 234 0.33 6.66 21.44
N ALA A 235 0.63 7.95 21.65
CA ALA A 235 1.90 8.40 22.22
C ALA A 235 2.11 7.91 23.66
N VAL A 236 1.09 7.99 24.52
CA VAL A 236 1.19 7.55 25.93
C VAL A 236 1.34 6.04 26.08
N ARG A 237 1.15 5.29 25.00
CA ARG A 237 1.31 3.82 24.95
C ARG A 237 2.52 3.37 24.15
N GLY A 238 3.39 4.30 23.77
CA GLY A 238 4.60 3.97 23.02
C GLY A 238 4.34 3.42 21.62
N VAL A 239 3.17 3.73 21.03
CA VAL A 239 2.85 3.35 19.65
C VAL A 239 3.38 4.43 18.72
N ASN A 240 4.37 4.06 17.89
CA ASN A 240 4.95 4.98 16.91
C ASN A 240 4.04 5.12 15.68
N LEU A 241 3.86 6.35 15.22
CA LEU A 241 3.07 6.71 14.05
C LEU A 241 4.02 6.92 12.85
N THR A 242 3.77 6.23 11.74
CA THR A 242 4.59 6.32 10.52
C THR A 242 3.94 7.14 9.42
N ARG A 243 2.62 7.28 9.45
CA ARG A 243 1.87 8.10 8.47
C ARG A 243 0.63 8.70 9.11
N ILE A 244 0.35 9.96 8.77
CA ILE A 244 -0.91 10.63 9.07
C ILE A 244 -1.38 11.41 7.84
N GLU A 245 -2.61 11.20 7.43
CA GLU A 245 -3.24 11.91 6.30
C GLU A 245 -4.67 12.32 6.69
N SER A 246 -5.03 13.58 6.44
CA SER A 246 -6.39 14.07 6.69
C SER A 246 -7.21 14.12 5.40
N ARG A 247 -8.44 13.60 5.42
CA ARG A 247 -9.39 13.72 4.31
C ARG A 247 -10.69 14.34 4.81
N PRO A 248 -11.32 15.26 4.05
CA PRO A 248 -12.66 15.73 4.37
C PRO A 248 -13.66 14.58 4.21
N THR A 249 -14.64 14.45 5.11
CA THR A 249 -15.66 13.39 5.01
C THR A 249 -16.76 13.72 4.00
N GLY A 250 -16.80 14.93 3.45
CA GLY A 250 -17.86 15.38 2.55
C GLY A 250 -19.20 15.72 3.24
N GLU A 251 -19.41 15.30 4.49
CA GLU A 251 -20.65 15.55 5.25
C GLU A 251 -20.84 17.04 5.61
N ALA A 252 -19.76 17.71 6.05
CA ALA A 252 -19.74 19.13 6.36
C ALA A 252 -18.30 19.67 6.37
N LEU A 253 -18.14 20.98 6.16
CA LEU A 253 -16.85 21.65 6.36
C LEU A 253 -16.38 21.49 7.82
N GLY A 254 -15.09 21.20 8.01
CA GLY A 254 -14.52 20.94 9.34
C GLY A 254 -14.63 19.49 9.81
N ARG A 255 -15.30 18.60 9.05
CA ARG A 255 -15.36 17.17 9.36
C ARG A 255 -14.29 16.41 8.58
N TYR A 256 -13.42 15.76 9.33
CA TYR A 256 -12.27 15.04 8.79
C TYR A 256 -12.21 13.61 9.33
N VAL A 257 -11.74 12.73 8.44
CA VAL A 257 -11.21 11.43 8.80
C VAL A 257 -9.68 11.51 8.71
N PHE A 258 -9.01 10.93 9.71
CA PHE A 258 -7.55 10.83 9.74
C PHE A 258 -7.13 9.38 9.50
N PHE A 259 -6.35 9.17 8.44
CA PHE A 259 -5.73 7.88 8.17
C PHE A 259 -4.40 7.81 8.88
N LEU A 260 -4.23 6.79 9.71
CA LEU A 260 -3.06 6.59 10.54
C LEU A 260 -2.43 5.25 10.21
N ASP A 261 -1.12 5.22 9.99
CA ASP A 261 -0.34 3.98 10.01
C ASP A 261 0.55 3.99 11.25
N CYS A 262 0.44 2.95 12.06
CA CYS A 262 1.16 2.79 13.30
C CYS A 262 2.06 1.55 13.22
N THR A 263 3.25 1.59 13.82
CA THR A 263 4.05 0.37 14.00
C THR A 263 3.42 -0.49 15.10
N GLY A 264 3.30 -1.79 14.83
CA GLY A 264 2.76 -2.78 15.74
C GLY A 264 1.60 -3.54 15.12
N HIS A 265 1.23 -4.63 15.78
CA HIS A 265 0.17 -5.53 15.39
C HIS A 265 -1.02 -5.43 16.35
N VAL A 266 -2.25 -5.67 15.90
CA VAL A 266 -3.46 -5.65 16.78
C VAL A 266 -3.40 -6.68 17.92
N ALA A 267 -2.49 -7.65 17.81
CA ALA A 267 -2.20 -8.63 18.86
C ALA A 267 -1.26 -8.10 19.96
N ASP A 268 -0.57 -7.00 19.71
CA ASP A 268 0.33 -6.36 20.68
C ASP A 268 -0.50 -5.69 21.77
N VAL A 269 -0.11 -5.87 23.03
CA VAL A 269 -0.85 -5.35 24.19
C VAL A 269 -0.98 -3.83 24.10
N ARG A 270 0.12 -3.12 23.84
CA ARG A 270 0.13 -1.65 23.78
C ARG A 270 -0.75 -1.10 22.66
N LEU A 271 -0.77 -1.75 21.49
CA LEU A 271 -1.61 -1.32 20.38
C LEU A 271 -3.08 -1.64 20.64
N GLY A 272 -3.38 -2.83 21.19
CA GLY A 272 -4.73 -3.19 21.62
C GLY A 272 -5.31 -2.18 22.61
N GLU A 273 -4.53 -1.76 23.61
CA GLU A 273 -4.95 -0.72 24.54
C GLU A 273 -5.16 0.65 23.86
N ALA A 274 -4.30 1.01 22.89
CA ALA A 274 -4.45 2.25 22.13
C ALA A 274 -5.73 2.26 21.31
N LEU A 275 -6.05 1.15 20.65
CA LEU A 275 -7.29 0.99 19.88
C LEU A 275 -8.54 1.11 20.78
N GLN A 276 -8.50 0.53 21.98
CA GLN A 276 -9.57 0.71 22.96
C GLN A 276 -9.71 2.17 23.40
N GLY A 277 -8.59 2.88 23.58
CA GLY A 277 -8.55 4.32 23.86
C GLY A 277 -9.21 5.14 22.75
N LEU A 278 -8.73 4.95 21.52
CA LEU A 278 -9.27 5.59 20.32
C LEU A 278 -10.77 5.34 20.18
N ARG A 279 -11.25 4.10 20.38
CA ARG A 279 -12.67 3.77 20.30
C ARG A 279 -13.54 4.53 21.30
N ARG A 280 -13.00 4.93 22.45
CA ARG A 280 -13.74 5.71 23.46
C ARG A 280 -13.81 7.21 23.14
N VAL A 281 -12.78 7.75 22.50
CA VAL A 281 -12.63 9.21 22.31
C VAL A 281 -13.05 9.69 20.92
N CYS A 282 -13.01 8.81 19.92
CA CYS A 282 -13.35 9.13 18.53
C CYS A 282 -14.84 8.89 18.27
N ALA A 283 -15.40 9.52 17.23
CA ALA A 283 -16.76 9.20 16.79
C ALA A 283 -16.84 7.79 16.23
N ASP A 284 -15.83 7.45 15.44
CA ASP A 284 -15.65 6.12 14.90
C ASP A 284 -14.17 5.83 14.67
N VAL A 285 -13.83 4.55 14.66
CA VAL A 285 -12.50 4.04 14.35
C VAL A 285 -12.69 2.83 13.48
N ARG A 286 -12.30 2.93 12.22
CA ARG A 286 -12.24 1.80 11.30
C ARG A 286 -10.85 1.19 11.34
N PHE A 287 -10.79 -0.08 11.69
CA PHE A 287 -9.57 -0.88 11.59
C PHE A 287 -9.38 -1.31 10.14
N LEU A 288 -8.27 -0.88 9.52
CA LEU A 288 -7.96 -1.18 8.12
C LEU A 288 -6.94 -2.31 7.98
N GLY A 289 -6.61 -3.02 9.06
CA GLY A 289 -5.72 -4.20 9.02
C GLY A 289 -4.40 -4.01 9.79
N SER A 290 -3.86 -5.14 10.25
CA SER A 290 -2.48 -5.27 10.73
C SER A 290 -1.76 -6.24 9.81
N TYR A 291 -0.59 -5.86 9.32
CA TYR A 291 0.11 -6.60 8.27
C TYR A 291 1.62 -6.38 8.33
N PRO A 292 2.44 -7.30 7.80
CA PRO A 292 3.89 -7.18 7.82
C PRO A 292 4.36 -5.93 7.07
N ARG A 293 5.30 -5.20 7.68
CA ARG A 293 5.96 -4.06 7.03
C ARG A 293 6.87 -4.55 5.90
N HIS A 294 6.87 -3.84 4.78
CA HIS A 294 7.82 -4.06 3.70
C HIS A 294 9.22 -3.68 4.17
N ARG A 295 10.18 -4.59 3.94
CA ARG A 295 11.60 -4.33 4.13
C ARG A 295 12.28 -4.23 2.78
N TRP A 296 13.03 -3.14 2.58
CA TRP A 296 13.99 -3.04 1.50
C TRP A 296 15.03 -4.15 1.65
N VAL A 297 15.25 -4.95 0.61
CA VAL A 297 16.22 -6.06 0.62
C VAL A 297 17.64 -5.56 0.94
N GLU A 298 17.95 -4.29 0.61
CA GLU A 298 19.25 -3.67 0.85
C GLU A 298 19.33 -2.86 2.18
N ALA A 299 18.21 -2.49 2.80
CA ALA A 299 18.20 -1.78 4.09
C ALA A 299 18.24 -2.77 5.27
N ALA A 300 19.23 -3.66 5.27
CA ALA A 300 19.58 -4.50 6.41
C ALA A 300 20.12 -3.60 7.55
N GLY A 301 19.24 -2.86 8.21
CA GLY A 301 19.62 -1.88 9.22
C GLY A 301 18.46 -1.11 9.84
N GLU A 302 17.35 -0.92 9.11
CA GLU A 302 16.14 -0.33 9.69
C GLU A 302 15.48 -1.34 10.63
N ARG A 303 15.70 -1.13 11.93
CA ARG A 303 14.99 -1.83 13.00
C ARG A 303 13.72 -1.06 13.32
N PRO A 304 12.63 -1.74 13.70
CA PRO A 304 11.48 -1.07 14.27
C PRO A 304 11.93 -0.16 15.41
N VAL A 305 11.39 1.05 15.47
CA VAL A 305 11.67 1.96 16.60
C VAL A 305 11.17 1.27 17.87
N PRO A 306 12.05 0.98 18.84
CA PRO A 306 11.61 0.30 20.06
C PRO A 306 10.68 1.21 20.84
N ALA A 307 9.75 0.61 21.58
CA ALA A 307 8.93 1.34 22.53
C ALA A 307 9.82 2.03 23.58
N PRO A 308 9.46 3.24 24.06
CA PRO A 308 10.15 3.86 25.18
C PRO A 308 10.14 2.97 26.43
N ALA A 309 11.10 3.20 27.33
CA ALA A 309 11.16 2.46 28.59
C ALA A 309 9.84 2.58 29.38
N GLY A 310 9.32 1.45 29.86
CA GLY A 310 8.05 1.39 30.58
C GLY A 310 6.81 1.26 29.68
N LEU A 311 6.97 1.24 28.36
CA LEU A 311 5.87 1.15 27.38
C LEU A 311 6.02 -0.05 26.43
N SER A 312 6.89 -1.01 26.76
CA SER A 312 6.98 -2.26 26.00
C SER A 312 5.80 -3.19 26.34
N ASP A 313 5.52 -4.17 25.47
CA ASP A 313 4.45 -5.14 25.75
C ASP A 313 4.72 -5.96 27.02
N VAL A 314 5.99 -6.14 27.40
CA VAL A 314 6.39 -6.77 28.66
C VAL A 314 6.01 -5.88 29.84
N ASP A 315 6.31 -4.58 29.78
CA ASP A 315 5.94 -3.62 30.83
C ASP A 315 4.42 -3.58 31.05
N TYR A 316 3.64 -3.61 29.95
CA TYR A 316 2.19 -3.69 30.00
C TYR A 316 1.68 -5.00 30.63
N ALA A 317 2.24 -6.14 30.23
CA ALA A 317 1.87 -7.43 30.79
C ALA A 317 2.18 -7.53 32.29
N ASP A 318 3.35 -7.02 32.71
CA ASP A 318 3.77 -6.98 34.11
C ASP A 318 2.85 -6.07 34.95
N ALA A 319 2.51 -4.89 34.43
CA ALA A 319 1.57 -3.98 35.07
C ALA A 319 0.16 -4.58 35.20
N ALA A 320 -0.32 -5.28 34.16
CA ALA A 320 -1.61 -5.98 34.18
C ALA A 320 -1.63 -7.13 35.21
N ALA A 321 -0.54 -7.91 35.28
CA ALA A 321 -0.39 -8.99 36.26
C ALA A 321 -0.34 -8.45 37.69
N TRP A 322 0.37 -7.35 37.92
CA TRP A 322 0.39 -6.65 39.21
C TRP A 322 -1.01 -6.15 39.61
N LEU A 323 -1.74 -5.51 38.69
CA LEU A 323 -3.11 -5.06 38.95
C LEU A 323 -4.06 -6.23 39.26
N ALA A 324 -3.89 -7.37 38.60
CA ALA A 324 -4.67 -8.58 38.88
C ALA A 324 -4.42 -9.09 40.31
N ARG A 325 -3.17 -9.08 40.78
CA ARG A 325 -2.82 -9.42 42.18
C ARG A 325 -3.45 -8.48 43.19
N LEU A 326 -3.41 -7.17 42.93
CA LEU A 326 -4.07 -6.19 43.80
C LEU A 326 -5.58 -6.46 43.93
N ARG A 327 -6.24 -6.82 42.81
CA ARG A 327 -7.67 -7.14 42.78
C ARG A 327 -8.01 -8.44 43.51
N SER A 328 -7.07 -9.39 43.63
CA SER A 328 -7.23 -10.60 44.44
C SER A 328 -6.85 -10.41 45.91
N GLY A 329 -6.39 -9.22 46.31
CA GLY A 329 -5.96 -8.91 47.68
C GLY A 329 -4.48 -9.23 47.96
N GLU A 330 -3.70 -9.57 46.93
CA GLU A 330 -2.26 -9.78 47.03
C GLU A 330 -1.54 -8.44 46.82
N LEU A 331 -0.99 -7.87 47.90
CA LEU A 331 -0.37 -6.54 47.91
C LEU A 331 1.17 -6.56 47.76
N SER A 332 1.76 -7.76 47.75
CA SER A 332 3.21 -8.00 47.58
C SER A 332 3.58 -8.38 46.15
#